data_AF-A0A2T6F939-F1
#
_entry.id   AF-A0A2T6F939-F1
#
_cell.length_a   1.000
_cell.length_b   1.000
_cell.length_c   1.000
_cell.angle_alpha   90.00
_cell.angle_beta   90.00
_cell.angle_gamma   90.00
#
_symmetry.space_group_name_H-M   'P 1'
#
loop_
_entity.id
_entity.type
_entity.pdbx_description
1 polymer ?
#
loop_
_entity_poly.entity_id
_entity_poly.type
_entity_poly.pdbx_seq_one_letter_code
_entity_poly.pdbx_strand_id
1 'polypeptide(L)'
;MQNFIDTKTQQIYAFDDDVIVHASDDAYSFFGADGTPLKIPVTLRPLIGPVPTPVLTADQIKATTNAAIQVQINELESGQNRAVREATIGAAGAVDRLKALDAKIAVLRSQFIQ
;
A
#
# COMPACT_ATOMS: atom_id res chain seq x y z
N MET A 1 -4.67 4.30 25.27
CA MET A 1 -3.85 3.74 24.16
C MET A 1 -2.37 3.96 24.44
N GLN A 2 -1.57 2.90 24.37
CA GLN A 2 -0.11 2.96 24.51
C GLN A 2 0.57 2.36 23.26
N ASN A 3 1.58 3.05 22.74
CA ASN A 3 2.30 2.63 21.54
C ASN A 3 3.64 1.98 21.88
N PHE A 4 3.97 0.92 21.15
CA PHE A 4 5.23 0.20 21.23
C PHE A 4 5.86 0.10 19.83
N ILE A 5 7.18 0.01 19.79
CA ILE A 5 7.94 -0.22 18.55
C ILE A 5 8.70 -1.53 18.64
N ASP A 6 8.61 -2.34 17.59
CA ASP A 6 9.46 -3.51 17.44
C ASP A 6 10.86 -3.07 17.00
N THR A 7 11.85 -3.30 17.85
CA THR A 7 13.24 -2.92 17.58
C THR A 7 13.88 -3.67 16.41
N LYS A 8 13.30 -4.78 15.93
CA LYS A 8 13.79 -5.52 14.76
C LYS A 8 13.20 -5.02 13.45
N THR A 9 11.89 -4.80 13.40
CA THR A 9 11.17 -4.47 12.16
C THR A 9 10.87 -2.97 12.03
N GLN A 10 11.05 -2.20 13.10
CA GLN A 10 10.58 -0.82 13.26
C GLN A 10 9.06 -0.65 13.11
N GLN A 11 8.29 -1.74 13.15
CA GLN A 11 6.84 -1.69 13.12
C GLN A 11 6.28 -1.14 14.44
N ILE A 12 5.26 -0.29 14.33
CA ILE A 12 4.58 0.32 15.47
C ILE A 12 3.31 -0.46 15.78
N TYR A 13 3.14 -0.77 17.05
CA TYR A 13 1.98 -1.46 17.61
C TYR A 13 1.26 -0.50 18.54
N ALA A 14 0.00 -0.21 18.24
CA ALA A 14 -0.88 0.54 19.11
C ALA A 14 -1.73 -0.45 19.90
N PHE A 15 -1.65 -0.41 21.22
CA PHE A 15 -2.51 -1.18 22.10
C PHE A 15 -3.57 -0.27 22.72
N ASP A 16 -4.79 -0.78 22.73
CA ASP A 16 -5.90 -0.19 23.47
C ASP A 16 -5.72 -0.41 24.99
N ASP A 17 -6.57 0.23 25.79
CA ASP A 17 -6.45 0.23 27.26
C ASP A 17 -6.78 -1.13 27.91
N ASP A 18 -7.21 -2.11 27.12
CA ASP A 18 -7.51 -3.49 27.52
C ASP A 18 -6.29 -4.41 27.52
N VAL A 19 -5.13 -3.93 27.06
CA VAL A 19 -3.87 -4.68 27.06
C VAL A 19 -3.08 -4.40 28.33
N ILE A 20 -2.81 -5.46 29.09
CA ILE A 20 -1.98 -5.42 30.28
C ILE A 20 -0.52 -5.68 29.88
N VAL A 21 0.37 -4.75 30.25
CA VAL A 21 1.80 -4.84 29.94
C VAL A 21 2.59 -5.08 31.23
N HIS A 22 3.38 -6.15 31.26
CA HIS A 22 4.34 -6.44 32.32
C HIS A 22 5.77 -6.18 31.81
N ALA A 23 6.52 -5.36 32.53
CA ALA A 23 7.94 -5.11 32.28
C ALA A 23 8.78 -5.86 33.32
N SER A 24 9.74 -6.68 32.87
CA SER A 24 10.69 -7.37 33.74
C SER A 24 12.09 -7.28 33.14
N ASP A 25 12.99 -6.58 33.83
CA ASP A 25 14.46 -6.46 33.67
C ASP A 25 15.06 -6.30 32.26
N ASP A 26 14.26 -6.30 31.19
CA ASP A 26 14.53 -5.91 29.79
C ASP A 26 13.48 -6.45 28.79
N ALA A 27 12.47 -7.19 29.26
CA ALA A 27 11.42 -7.77 28.42
C ALA A 27 10.04 -7.21 28.76
N TYR A 28 9.22 -7.03 27.72
CA TYR A 28 7.81 -6.69 27.83
C TYR A 28 6.96 -7.91 27.49
N SER A 29 6.03 -8.25 28.38
CA SER A 29 5.01 -9.28 28.18
C SER A 29 3.64 -8.62 28.10
N PHE A 30 2.78 -9.10 27.21
CA PHE A 30 1.52 -8.46 26.89
C PHE A 30 0.39 -9.47 27.03
N PHE A 31 -0.66 -9.07 27.73
CA PHE A 31 -1.81 -9.91 28.02
C PHE A 31 -3.10 -9.17 27.65
N GLY A 32 -4.10 -9.89 27.15
CA GLY A 32 -5.45 -9.35 27.01
C GLY A 32 -6.11 -9.11 28.37
N ALA A 33 -7.25 -8.43 28.39
CA ALA A 33 -7.99 -8.13 29.62
C ALA A 33 -8.42 -9.39 30.41
N ASP A 34 -8.51 -10.54 29.74
CA ASP A 34 -8.81 -11.85 30.32
C ASP A 34 -7.56 -12.59 30.85
N GLY A 35 -6.38 -11.96 30.76
CA GLY A 35 -5.10 -12.54 31.16
C GLY A 35 -4.49 -13.48 30.13
N THR A 36 -5.06 -13.59 28.92
CA THR A 36 -4.47 -14.43 27.86
C THR A 36 -3.20 -13.78 27.30
N PRO A 37 -2.08 -14.52 27.17
CA PRO A 37 -0.85 -13.97 26.60
C PRO A 37 -1.04 -13.69 25.11
N LEU A 38 -0.71 -12.46 24.69
CA LEU A 38 -0.78 -12.04 23.30
C LEU A 38 0.45 -12.55 22.52
N LYS A 39 0.22 -13.11 21.34
CA LYS A 39 1.30 -13.59 20.46
C LYS A 39 1.90 -12.44 19.67
N ILE A 40 2.77 -11.66 20.30
CA ILE A 40 3.42 -10.48 19.70
C ILE A 40 4.95 -10.52 19.87
N PRO A 41 5.70 -9.69 19.13
CA PRO A 41 7.16 -9.72 19.20
C PRO A 41 7.68 -9.40 20.61
N VAL A 42 8.62 -10.19 21.11
CA VAL A 42 9.31 -9.94 22.40
C VAL A 42 10.28 -8.76 22.33
N THR A 43 10.50 -8.21 21.14
CA THR A 43 11.39 -7.08 20.85
C THR A 43 10.69 -5.72 20.91
N LEU A 44 9.43 -5.71 21.35
CA LEU A 44 8.66 -4.49 21.57
C LEU A 44 9.25 -3.70 22.74
N ARG A 45 9.44 -2.40 22.51
CA ARG A 45 9.79 -1.41 23.53
C ARG A 45 8.80 -0.26 23.49
N PRO A 46 8.54 0.43 24.62
CA PRO A 46 7.71 1.63 24.62
C PRO A 46 8.21 2.61 23.58
N LEU A 47 7.30 3.13 22.77
CA LEU A 47 7.62 4.16 21.81
C LEU A 47 7.73 5.49 22.56
N ILE A 48 8.97 5.94 22.80
CA ILE A 48 9.27 7.21 23.47
C ILE A 48 9.63 8.24 22.39
N GLY A 49 8.75 9.21 22.16
CA GLY A 49 8.91 10.25 21.14
C GLY A 49 7.85 10.17 20.03
N PRO A 50 7.94 11.04 19.02
CA PRO A 50 7.01 11.01 17.90
C PRO A 50 7.09 9.66 17.18
N VAL A 51 5.92 9.11 16.84
CA VAL A 51 5.76 7.96 15.95
C VAL A 51 6.60 8.21 14.70
N PRO A 52 7.63 7.40 14.41
CA PRO A 52 8.34 7.52 13.14
C PRO A 52 7.30 7.27 12.04
N THR A 53 6.85 8.36 11.44
CA THR A 53 6.00 8.29 10.28
C THR A 53 6.92 7.80 9.17
N PRO A 54 6.65 6.67 8.52
CA PRO A 54 7.48 6.26 7.39
C PRO A 54 7.40 7.35 6.33
N VAL A 55 8.44 8.18 6.26
CA VAL A 55 8.59 9.18 5.21
C VAL A 55 9.04 8.40 4.00
N LEU A 56 8.11 8.15 3.08
CA LEU A 56 8.48 7.61 1.78
C LEU A 56 9.48 8.58 1.15
N THR A 57 10.62 8.06 0.71
CA THR A 57 11.56 8.86 -0.06
C THR A 57 10.91 9.27 -1.38
N ALA A 58 11.40 10.35 -2.00
CA ALA A 58 10.93 10.74 -3.33
C ALA A 58 11.00 9.58 -4.34
N ASP A 59 12.01 8.72 -4.22
CA ASP A 59 12.17 7.51 -5.06
C ASP A 59 11.10 6.46 -4.77
N GLN A 60 10.72 6.26 -3.50
CA GLN A 60 9.65 5.34 -3.13
C GLN A 60 8.28 5.84 -3.61
N ILE A 61 8.03 7.15 -3.48
CA ILE A 61 6.81 7.78 -4.02
C ILE A 61 6.78 7.58 -5.53
N LYS A 62 7.88 7.88 -6.23
CA LYS A 62 7.99 7.67 -7.69
C LYS A 62 7.77 6.22 -8.09
N ALA A 63 8.35 5.26 -7.37
CA ALA A 63 8.18 3.84 -7.66
C ALA A 63 6.72 3.39 -7.50
N THR A 64 6.06 3.80 -6.42
CA THR A 64 4.63 3.48 -6.18
C THR A 64 3.72 4.14 -7.23
N THR A 65 3.97 5.40 -7.57
CA THR A 65 3.21 6.11 -8.60
C THR A 65 3.39 5.46 -9.97
N ASN A 66 4.63 5.12 -10.36
CA ASN A 66 4.91 4.46 -11.63
C ASN A 66 4.25 3.08 -11.71
N ALA A 67 4.28 2.31 -10.61
CA ALA A 67 3.59 1.02 -10.55
C ALA A 67 2.07 1.17 -10.76
N ALA A 68 1.45 2.18 -10.14
CA ALA A 68 0.02 2.45 -10.31
C ALA A 68 -0.32 2.88 -11.75
N ILE A 69 0.49 3.73 -12.37
CA ILE A 69 0.32 4.16 -13.77
C ILE A 69 0.47 2.95 -14.71
N GLN A 70 1.44 2.07 -14.47
CA GLN A 70 1.64 0.87 -15.30
C GLN A 70 0.43 -0.07 -15.26
N VAL A 71 -0.20 -0.26 -14.09
CA VAL A 71 -1.43 -1.06 -13.97
C VAL A 71 -2.54 -0.45 -14.82
N GLN A 72 -2.74 0.88 -14.76
CA GLN A 72 -3.76 1.56 -15.57
C GLN A 72 -3.49 1.43 -17.08
N ILE A 73 -2.23 1.52 -17.50
CA ILE A 73 -1.86 1.30 -18.91
C ILE A 73 -2.24 -0.11 -19.36
N ASN A 74 -1.90 -1.14 -18.56
CA ASN A 74 -2.20 -2.53 -18.91
C ASN A 74 -3.72 -2.78 -19.04
N GLU A 75 -4.53 -2.17 -18.16
CA GLU A 75 -5.99 -2.26 -18.22
C GLU A 75 -6.54 -1.60 -19.49
N LEU A 76 -6.02 -0.42 -19.86
CA LEU A 76 -6.44 0.29 -21.07
C LEU A 76 -6.00 -0.43 -22.35
N GLU A 77 -4.79 -1.00 -22.38
CA GLU A 77 -4.30 -1.81 -23.49
C GLU A 77 -5.16 -3.07 -23.68
N SER A 78 -5.61 -3.70 -22.59
CA SER A 78 -6.58 -4.79 -22.65
C SER A 78 -7.91 -4.34 -23.26
N GLY A 79 -8.42 -3.17 -22.85
CA GLY A 79 -9.60 -2.54 -23.43
C GLY A 79 -9.43 -2.22 -24.92
N GLN A 80 -8.25 -1.75 -25.33
CA GLN A 80 -7.91 -1.45 -26.72
C GLN A 80 -7.92 -2.74 -27.54
N ASN A 81 -7.29 -3.81 -27.06
CA ASN A 81 -7.27 -5.12 -27.71
C ASN A 81 -8.69 -5.68 -27.92
N ARG A 82 -9.59 -5.48 -26.95
CA ARG A 82 -11.00 -5.85 -27.10
C ARG A 82 -11.69 -4.98 -28.16
N ALA A 83 -11.49 -3.66 -28.14
CA ALA A 83 -12.08 -2.74 -29.11
C ALA A 83 -11.57 -2.99 -30.54
N VAL A 84 -10.31 -3.39 -30.72
CA VAL A 84 -9.76 -3.83 -32.03
C VAL A 84 -10.51 -5.06 -32.52
N ARG A 85 -10.72 -6.07 -31.67
CA ARG A 85 -11.50 -7.27 -32.04
C ARG A 85 -12.93 -6.91 -32.43
N GLU A 86 -13.57 -6.01 -31.69
CA GLU A 86 -14.92 -5.49 -32.00
C GLU A 86 -14.95 -4.74 -33.35
N ALA A 87 -13.94 -3.94 -33.66
CA ALA A 87 -13.82 -3.24 -34.94
C ALA A 87 -13.65 -4.22 -36.11
N THR A 88 -12.82 -5.26 -35.93
CA THR A 88 -12.59 -6.30 -36.95
C THR A 88 -13.87 -7.10 -37.27
N ILE A 89 -14.78 -7.28 -36.30
CA ILE A 89 -16.07 -7.96 -36.51
C ILE A 89 -17.22 -7.01 -36.90
N GLY A 90 -16.93 -5.74 -37.19
CA GLY A 90 -17.91 -4.78 -37.72
C GLY A 90 -18.85 -4.14 -36.68
N ALA A 91 -18.47 -4.11 -35.39
CA ALA A 91 -19.29 -3.48 -34.36
C ALA A 91 -19.29 -1.94 -34.49
N ALA A 92 -20.49 -1.34 -34.44
CA ALA A 92 -20.65 0.12 -34.51
C ALA A 92 -19.94 0.84 -33.35
N GLY A 93 -19.25 1.94 -33.66
CA GLY A 93 -18.56 2.80 -32.68
C GLY A 93 -17.23 2.25 -32.15
N ALA A 94 -16.74 1.10 -32.64
CA ALA A 94 -15.48 0.51 -32.16
C ALA A 94 -14.24 1.38 -32.49
N VAL A 95 -14.22 2.04 -33.66
CA VAL A 95 -13.12 2.93 -34.09
C VAL A 95 -13.01 4.17 -33.19
N ASP A 96 -14.14 4.76 -32.78
CA ASP A 96 -14.14 5.92 -31.89
C ASP A 96 -13.70 5.54 -30.47
N ARG A 97 -14.10 4.35 -30.00
CA ARG A 97 -13.60 3.78 -28.72
C ARG A 97 -12.09 3.55 -28.76
N LEU A 98 -11.52 3.09 -29.87
CA LEU A 98 -10.07 2.92 -30.04
C LEU A 98 -9.33 4.26 -29.92
N LYS A 99 -9.76 5.28 -30.65
CA LYS A 99 -9.14 6.62 -30.59
C LYS A 99 -9.17 7.20 -29.17
N ALA A 100 -10.26 6.99 -28.44
CA ALA A 100 -10.39 7.45 -27.05
C ALA A 100 -9.44 6.70 -26.09
N LEU A 101 -9.22 5.41 -26.30
CA LEU A 101 -8.30 4.60 -25.49
C LEU A 101 -6.84 4.97 -25.77
N ASP A 102 -6.47 5.16 -27.05
CA ASP A 102 -5.13 5.62 -27.44
C ASP A 102 -4.76 6.96 -26.79
N ALA A 103 -5.70 7.92 -26.79
CA ALA A 103 -5.48 9.22 -26.17
C ALA A 103 -5.24 9.11 -24.65
N LYS A 104 -5.99 8.24 -23.96
CA LYS A 104 -5.82 8.01 -22.51
C LYS A 104 -4.48 7.34 -22.19
N ILE A 105 -4.08 6.34 -22.97
CA ILE A 105 -2.78 5.67 -22.82
C ILE A 105 -1.63 6.66 -23.05
N ALA A 106 -1.73 7.52 -24.07
CA ALA A 106 -0.72 8.53 -24.36
C ALA A 106 -0.55 9.54 -23.19
N VAL A 107 -1.65 9.99 -22.59
CA VAL A 107 -1.62 10.88 -21.42
C VAL A 107 -0.95 10.19 -20.23
N LEU A 108 -1.33 8.95 -19.90
CA LEU A 108 -0.73 8.21 -18.78
C LEU A 108 0.76 7.93 -19.01
N ARG A 109 1.17 7.58 -20.24
CA ARG A 109 2.58 7.41 -20.60
C ARG A 109 3.38 8.71 -20.52
N SER A 110 2.77 9.86 -20.74
CA SER A 110 3.43 11.16 -20.56
C SER A 110 3.64 11.55 -19.09
N GLN A 111 2.90 10.91 -18.17
CA GLN A 111 3.06 11.08 -16.72
C GLN A 111 4.12 10.13 -16.14
N PHE A 112 4.50 9.10 -16.90
CA PHE A 112 5.75 8.39 -16.66
C PHE A 112 6.88 9.39 -16.91
N ILE A 113 7.65 9.68 -15.85
CA ILE A 113 8.78 10.64 -15.85
C ILE A 113 8.34 12.11 -15.62
N GLN A 114 7.91 12.42 -14.40
CA GLN A 114 8.25 13.68 -13.72
C GLN A 114 8.74 13.37 -12.30
#